data_AF-A0A6C8Y6C2-F1
#
_entry.id   AF-A0A6C8Y6C2-F1
#
_cell.length_a   1.000
_cell.length_b   1.000
_cell.length_c   1.000
_cell.angle_alpha   90.00
_cell.angle_beta   90.00
_cell.angle_gamma   90.00
#
_symmetry.space_group_name_H-M   'P 1'
#
loop_
_entity.id
_entity.type
_entity.pdbx_description
1 polymer ?
#
loop_
_entity_poly.entity_id
_entity_poly.type
_entity_poly.pdbx_seq_one_letter_code
_entity_poly.pdbx_strand_id
1 'polypeptide(L)' 'MHSIRCKNCNKLLFKGDFLQVEIKCPRCKRYILISNAFEHPTEIHCGKTKKITHSDKTLHY' A
#
# COMPACT_ATOMS: atom_id res chain seq x y z
N MET A 1 -17.25 -14.12 7.15
CA MET A 1 -16.91 -12.72 7.49
C MET A 1 -15.55 -12.64 8.15
N HIS A 2 -14.52 -12.50 7.32
CA HIS A 2 -13.15 -12.32 7.75
C HIS A 2 -12.94 -10.88 8.25
N SER A 3 -12.14 -10.73 9.31
CA SER A 3 -11.74 -9.42 9.83
C SER A 3 -10.22 -9.29 9.80
N ILE A 4 -9.72 -8.26 9.12
CA ILE A 4 -8.30 -7.94 9.04
C ILE A 4 -8.00 -6.82 10.03
N ARG A 5 -6.98 -7.03 10.85
CA ARG A 5 -6.52 -6.08 11.87
C ARG A 5 -5.05 -5.74 11.63
N CYS A 6 -4.69 -4.50 11.93
CA CYS A 6 -3.29 -4.08 11.88
C CYS A 6 -2.47 -4.89 12.89
N LYS A 7 -1.39 -5.54 12.45
CA LYS A 7 -0.51 -6.32 13.34
C LYS A 7 0.19 -5.47 14.41
N ASN A 8 0.37 -4.17 14.17
CA ASN A 8 1.09 -3.27 15.07
C ASN A 8 0.20 -2.64 16.17
N CYS A 9 -1.01 -2.22 15.84
CA CYS A 9 -1.90 -1.51 16.79
C CYS A 9 -3.25 -2.21 17.01
N ASN A 10 -3.46 -3.39 16.40
CA ASN A 10 -4.67 -4.21 16.48
C ASN A 10 -5.98 -3.51 16.03
N LYS A 11 -5.86 -2.32 15.42
CA LYS A 11 -6.99 -1.55 14.87
C LYS A 11 -7.66 -2.36 13.75
N LEU A 12 -9.00 -2.37 13.75
CA LEU A 12 -9.79 -2.99 12.70
C LEU A 12 -9.58 -2.22 11.38
N LEU A 13 -9.06 -2.89 10.36
CA LEU A 13 -8.82 -2.31 9.04
C LEU A 13 -9.97 -2.64 8.10
N PHE A 14 -10.43 -3.89 8.14
CA PHE A 14 -11.44 -4.38 7.24
C PHE A 14 -12.24 -5.50 7.92
N LYS A 15 -13.55 -5.54 7.66
CA LYS A 15 -14.43 -6.63 8.07
C LYS A 15 -15.37 -6.93 6.90
N GLY A 16 -15.21 -8.09 6.29
CA GLY A 16 -15.96 -8.50 5.12
C GLY A 16 -15.30 -9.69 4.44
N ASP A 17 -16.00 -10.27 3.49
CA ASP A 17 -15.46 -11.28 2.59
C ASP A 17 -15.39 -10.63 1.20
N PHE A 18 -14.23 -10.70 0.53
CA PHE A 18 -14.09 -10.24 -0.85
C PHE A 18 -13.75 -11.44 -1.72
N LEU A 19 -14.46 -11.59 -2.84
CA LEU A 19 -14.18 -12.63 -3.84
C LEU A 19 -13.21 -12.13 -4.91
N GLN A 20 -13.30 -10.84 -5.25
CA GLN A 20 -12.51 -10.19 -6.29
C GLN A 20 -12.52 -8.68 -6.09
N VAL A 21 -11.42 -8.03 -6.43
CA VAL A 21 -11.28 -6.56 -6.44
C VAL A 21 -11.09 -6.11 -7.89
N GLU A 22 -11.96 -5.21 -8.35
CA GLU A 22 -11.83 -4.58 -9.66
C GLU A 22 -11.31 -3.14 -9.48
N ILE A 23 -10.16 -2.84 -10.09
CA ILE A 23 -9.50 -1.53 -9.98
C ILE A 23 -9.37 -0.94 -11.37
N LYS A 24 -9.91 0.27 -11.55
CA LYS A 24 -9.68 1.05 -12.76
C LYS A 24 -8.33 1.77 -12.68
N CYS A 25 -7.44 1.54 -13.64
CA CYS A 25 -6.18 2.26 -13.72
C CYS A 25 -6.44 3.73 -14.09
N PRO A 26 -6.02 4.73 -13.27
CA PRO A 26 -6.26 6.13 -13.59
C PRO A 26 -5.46 6.63 -14.82
N ARG A 27 -4.36 5.95 -15.19
CA ARG A 27 -3.51 6.34 -16.33
C ARG A 27 -4.08 5.85 -17.67
N CYS A 28 -4.37 4.55 -17.77
CA CYS A 28 -4.78 3.93 -19.03
C CYS A 28 -6.28 3.57 -19.09
N LYS A 29 -7.03 3.79 -18.00
CA LYS A 29 -8.47 3.50 -17.87
C LYS A 29 -8.86 2.03 -17.98
N ARG A 30 -7.89 1.11 -18.06
CA ARG A 30 -8.12 -0.34 -18.07
C ARG A 30 -8.56 -0.83 -16.69
N TYR A 31 -9.48 -1.79 -16.67
CA TYR A 31 -9.87 -2.51 -15.45
C TYR A 31 -8.90 -3.66 -15.20
N ILE A 32 -8.46 -3.77 -13.95
CA ILE A 32 -7.61 -4.85 -13.46
C ILE A 32 -8.42 -5.63 -12.43
N LEU A 33 -8.54 -6.93 -12.65
CA LEU A 33 -9.21 -7.84 -11.74
C LEU A 33 -8.15 -8.52 -10.86
N ILE A 34 -8.30 -8.41 -9.54
CA ILE A 34 -7.43 -9.04 -8.55
C ILE A 34 -8.30 -10.02 -7.76
N SER A 35 -8.17 -11.30 -8.07
CA SER A 35 -8.89 -12.39 -7.41
C SER A 35 -8.29 -12.77 -6.05
N ASN A 36 -6.99 -12.52 -5.84
CA ASN A 36 -6.29 -12.83 -4.61
C ASN A 36 -5.55 -11.59 -4.08
N ALA A 37 -6.24 -10.73 -3.33
CA ALA A 37 -5.60 -9.63 -2.62
C ALA A 37 -4.98 -10.17 -1.33
N PHE A 38 -3.66 -10.33 -1.31
CA PHE A 38 -2.92 -10.67 -0.09
C PHE A 38 -2.36 -9.41 0.57
N GLU A 39 -2.20 -9.43 1.89
CA GLU A 39 -1.37 -8.44 2.57
C GLU A 39 0.04 -8.49 1.97
N HIS A 40 0.50 -7.37 1.40
CA HIS A 40 1.91 -7.23 1.08
C HIS A 40 2.70 -7.39 2.39
N PRO A 41 3.85 -8.10 2.39
CA PRO A 41 4.71 -8.20 3.56
C PRO A 41 5.27 -6.81 3.88
N THR A 42 4.56 -6.07 4.71
CA THR A 42 5.02 -4.79 5.21
C THR A 42 6.21 -5.06 6.10
N GLU A 43 7.39 -4.63 5.68
CA GLU A 43 8.57 -4.64 6.54
C GLU A 43 8.23 -3.92 7.85
N ILE A 44 8.65 -4.51 8.98
CA ILE A 44 8.44 -4.00 10.35
C ILE A 44 9.01 -2.57 10.53
N HIS A 45 9.79 -2.09 9.55
CA HIS A 45 10.41 -0.78 9.49
C HIS A 45 9.63 0.28 8.70
N CYS A 46 8.32 0.08 8.46
CA CYS A 46 7.49 1.12 7.87
C CYS A 46 7.32 2.29 8.86
N GLY A 47 8.17 3.31 8.75
CA GLY A 47 8.12 4.51 9.59
C GLY A 47 9.47 5.19 9.90
N LYS A 48 10.62 4.63 9.50
CA LYS A 48 11.88 5.38 9.59
C LYS A 48 11.94 6.38 8.43
N THR A 49 11.46 7.60 8.67
CA THR A 49 11.84 8.78 7.87
C THR A 49 13.35 8.89 7.92
N LYS A 50 14.04 8.39 6.88
CA LYS A 50 15.45 8.74 6.68
C LYS A 50 15.46 10.23 6.35
N LYS A 51 16.09 11.04 7.20
CA LYS A 51 16.40 12.43 6.84
C LYS A 51 17.20 12.37 5.54
N ILE A 52 16.66 12.93 4.47
CA ILE A 52 17.36 13.01 3.19
C ILE A 52 18.53 13.98 3.41
N THR A 53 19.72 13.46 3.69
CA THR A 53 20.97 14.24 3.71
C THR A 53 21.61 14.22 2.34
N HIS A 54 20.86 14.59 1.30
CA HIS A 54 21.45 14.88 0.00
C HIS A 54 21.34 16.38 -0.21
N SER A 55 22.48 17.07 -0.12
CA SER A 55 22.60 18.43 -0.62
C SER A 55 22.52 18.36 -2.14
N ASP A 56 21.33 18.54 -2.70
CA ASP A 56 21.16 18.71 -4.15
C ASP A 56 21.86 19.99 -4.58
N LYS A 57 23.09 19.85 -5.10
CA LYS A 57 23.72 20.85 -5.96
C LYS A 57 23.30 20.54 -7.39
N THR A 58 22.04 20.77 -7.73
CA THR A 58 21.63 20.86 -9.14
C THR A 58 22.22 22.15 -9.71
N LEU A 59 23.33 21.97 -10.43
CA LEU A 59 23.99 22.99 -11.24
C LEU A 59 22.98 23.50 -12.28
N HIS A 60 22.52 24.74 -12.12
CA HIS A 60 21.85 25.47 -13.20
C HIS A 60 22.92 25.83 -14.23
N TYR A 61 22.77 25.31 -15.44
CA TYR A 61 23.42 25.81 -16.65
C TYR A 61 22.36 26.46 -17.53
#